data_AF-A0A2S6HX97-F1
#
_entry.id   AF-A0A2S6HX97-F1
#
_cell.length_a   1.000
_cell.length_b   1.000
_cell.length_c   1.000
_cell.angle_alpha   90.00
_cell.angle_beta   90.00
_cell.angle_gamma   90.00
#
_symmetry.space_group_name_H-M   'P 1'
#
loop_
_entity.id
_entity.type
_entity.pdbx_description
1 polymer ?
#
loop_
_entity_poly.entity_id
_entity_poly.type
_entity_poly.pdbx_seq_one_letter_code
_entity_poly.pdbx_strand_id
1 'polypeptide(L)'
;MNKILQSINGSILILFTAGMILILLSFSGFITSFLPPVTFEDLLDGREIKIGSHVEGNVVYALDYFASDTTYEKNSEGIIVPKKNSGNYYIIPFYGGYLGLKTDHNQNLSFDRLTDETYAFLKGGQKPRMEIFIDGEIIPMKQKLIPYFHSYLSDAGYSEEEINAMGSPFLIQPRAFIINRILFAAGTVFLFLSFLIFRRIYRRFCILEEFSKDMPVT
;
A
#
# COMPACT_ATOMS: atom_id res chain seq x y z
N MET A 1 24.14 -33.78 7.25
CA MET A 1 24.16 -32.54 6.43
C MET A 1 23.91 -32.82 4.94
N ASN A 2 24.54 -33.85 4.35
CA ASN A 2 24.36 -34.20 2.93
C ASN A 2 22.90 -34.51 2.51
N LYS A 3 22.08 -35.10 3.39
CA LYS A 3 20.67 -35.46 3.10
C LYS A 3 19.77 -34.26 2.79
N ILE A 4 19.99 -33.15 3.50
CA ILE A 4 19.20 -31.92 3.32
C ILE A 4 19.59 -31.25 1.99
N LEU A 5 20.89 -31.16 1.71
CA LEU A 5 21.42 -30.61 0.45
C LEU A 5 21.01 -31.45 -0.77
N GLN A 6 20.99 -32.78 -0.66
CA GLN A 6 20.51 -33.67 -1.74
C GLN A 6 18.99 -33.61 -1.97
N SER A 7 18.23 -33.18 -0.95
CA SER A 7 16.77 -33.07 -1.03
C SER A 7 16.29 -31.72 -1.57
N ILE A 8 17.19 -30.72 -1.67
CA ILE A 8 16.88 -29.41 -2.22
C ILE A 8 17.04 -29.46 -3.74
N ASN A 9 15.93 -29.31 -4.46
CA ASN A 9 15.90 -29.16 -5.90
C ASN A 9 15.54 -27.70 -6.27
N GLY A 10 15.96 -27.24 -7.45
CA GLY A 10 15.64 -25.91 -7.98
C GLY A 10 14.14 -25.60 -7.94
N SER A 11 13.27 -26.57 -8.22
CA SER A 11 11.81 -26.38 -8.14
C SER A 11 11.32 -26.05 -6.72
N ILE A 12 11.87 -26.69 -5.68
CA ILE A 12 11.53 -26.40 -4.27
C ILE A 12 11.98 -24.99 -3.91
N LEU A 13 13.19 -24.61 -4.34
CA LEU A 13 13.75 -23.29 -4.08
C LEU A 13 12.97 -22.19 -4.79
N ILE A 14 12.53 -22.42 -6.03
CA ILE A 14 11.67 -21.49 -6.78
C ILE A 14 10.32 -21.32 -6.07
N LEU A 15 9.63 -22.41 -5.71
CA LEU A 15 8.34 -22.36 -5.00
C LEU A 15 8.47 -21.65 -3.64
N PHE A 16 9.53 -21.97 -2.89
CA PHE A 16 9.80 -21.34 -1.60
C PHE A 16 10.03 -19.85 -1.77
N THR A 17 10.91 -19.46 -2.68
CA THR A 17 11.28 -18.06 -2.91
C THR A 17 10.10 -17.25 -3.44
N ALA A 18 9.35 -17.79 -4.40
CA ALA A 18 8.13 -17.16 -4.91
C ALA A 18 7.08 -16.99 -3.80
N GLY A 19 6.85 -18.02 -2.98
CA GLY A 19 5.94 -17.95 -1.84
C GLY A 19 6.34 -16.87 -0.83
N MET A 20 7.63 -16.79 -0.48
CA MET A 20 8.17 -15.76 0.40
C MET A 20 7.98 -14.35 -0.18
N ILE A 21 8.30 -14.14 -1.46
CA ILE A 21 8.14 -12.84 -2.11
C ILE A 21 6.68 -12.39 -2.10
N LEU A 22 5.75 -13.28 -2.46
CA LEU A 22 4.32 -12.98 -2.48
C LEU A 22 3.81 -12.56 -1.08
N ILE A 23 4.22 -13.27 -0.04
CA ILE A 23 3.88 -12.94 1.35
C ILE A 23 4.45 -11.57 1.72
N LEU A 24 5.75 -11.33 1.50
CA LEU A 24 6.39 -10.07 1.89
C LEU A 24 5.74 -8.85 1.22
N LEU A 25 5.38 -8.95 -0.05
CA LEU A 25 4.75 -7.87 -0.80
C LEU A 25 3.29 -7.61 -0.38
N SER A 26 2.58 -8.63 0.09
CA SER A 26 1.15 -8.55 0.42
C SER A 26 0.87 -8.39 1.92
N PHE A 27 1.84 -8.69 2.79
CA PHE A 27 1.65 -8.84 4.23
C PHE A 27 1.01 -7.63 4.91
N SER A 28 1.53 -6.41 4.68
CA SER A 28 0.96 -5.20 5.34
C SER A 28 -0.51 -5.02 4.96
N GLY A 29 -0.84 -5.02 3.66
CA GLY A 29 -2.23 -4.89 3.25
C GLY A 29 -3.11 -6.08 3.66
N PHE A 30 -2.54 -7.29 3.79
CA PHE A 30 -3.28 -8.44 4.35
C PHE A 30 -3.69 -8.17 5.80
N ILE A 31 -2.75 -7.74 6.66
CA ILE A 31 -3.03 -7.42 8.06
C ILE A 31 -4.04 -6.28 8.16
N THR A 32 -3.80 -5.18 7.45
CA THR A 32 -4.67 -4.00 7.46
C THR A 32 -6.09 -4.34 7.01
N SER A 33 -6.25 -5.27 6.06
CA SER A 33 -7.58 -5.68 5.59
C SER A 33 -8.48 -6.30 6.66
N PHE A 34 -7.95 -6.77 7.79
CA PHE A 34 -8.77 -7.31 8.89
C PHE A 34 -9.08 -6.27 9.96
N LEU A 35 -8.49 -5.08 9.88
CA LEU A 35 -8.77 -4.01 10.82
C LEU A 35 -10.14 -3.38 10.50
N PRO A 36 -10.91 -2.99 11.54
CA PRO A 36 -12.16 -2.29 11.34
C PRO A 36 -11.90 -0.97 10.61
N PRO A 37 -12.62 -0.67 9.53
CA PRO A 37 -12.41 0.56 8.79
C PRO A 37 -12.79 1.79 9.62
N VAL A 38 -12.03 2.85 9.41
CA VAL A 38 -12.34 4.22 9.83
C VAL A 38 -12.93 4.95 8.63
N THR A 39 -14.13 5.52 8.77
CA THR A 39 -14.76 6.29 7.69
C THR A 39 -14.18 7.71 7.60
N PHE A 40 -14.39 8.41 6.49
CA PHE A 40 -13.94 9.81 6.38
C PHE A 40 -14.73 10.74 7.32
N GLU A 41 -15.98 10.39 7.63
CA GLU A 41 -16.77 11.05 8.68
C GLU A 41 -16.12 10.84 10.06
N ASP A 42 -15.73 9.62 10.41
CA ASP A 42 -15.04 9.33 11.66
C ASP A 42 -13.72 10.14 11.81
N LEU A 43 -13.02 10.40 10.70
CA LEU A 43 -11.80 11.22 10.68
C LEU A 43 -12.10 12.68 11.05
N LEU A 44 -13.24 13.20 10.62
CA LEU A 44 -13.70 14.55 10.96
C LEU A 44 -14.20 14.61 12.41
N ASP A 45 -14.79 13.53 12.92
CA ASP A 45 -15.31 13.42 14.29
C ASP A 45 -14.22 13.20 15.36
N GLY A 46 -12.95 13.06 14.94
CA GLY A 46 -11.81 13.01 15.86
C GLY A 46 -11.38 11.62 16.29
N ARG A 47 -11.75 10.59 15.52
CA ARG A 47 -11.24 9.24 15.74
C ARG A 47 -9.72 9.21 15.56
N GLU A 48 -9.01 8.69 16.56
CA GLU A 48 -7.55 8.59 16.50
C GLU A 48 -7.12 7.66 15.35
N ILE A 49 -6.19 8.15 14.52
CA ILE A 49 -5.60 7.40 13.42
C ILE A 49 -4.14 7.10 13.67
N LYS A 50 -3.72 5.89 13.29
CA LYS A 50 -2.32 5.42 13.39
C LYS A 50 -1.85 4.86 12.06
N ILE A 51 -0.54 4.80 11.85
CA ILE A 51 0.05 4.11 10.72
C ILE A 51 -0.44 2.66 10.70
N GLY A 52 -0.88 2.19 9.52
CA GLY A 52 -1.48 0.87 9.32
C GLY A 52 -2.99 0.82 9.57
N SER A 53 -3.65 1.93 9.91
CA SER A 53 -5.12 1.95 10.04
C SER A 53 -5.79 1.77 8.68
N HIS A 54 -6.90 1.05 8.69
CA HIS A 54 -7.76 0.85 7.53
C HIS A 54 -8.75 2.02 7.41
N VAL A 55 -8.79 2.67 6.26
CA VAL A 55 -9.72 3.75 5.95
C VAL A 55 -10.59 3.32 4.78
N GLU A 56 -11.91 3.35 4.97
CA GLU A 56 -12.89 2.91 3.97
C GLU A 56 -14.12 3.82 4.03
N GLY A 57 -14.52 4.39 2.90
CA GLY A 57 -15.73 5.20 2.82
C GLY A 57 -15.67 6.25 1.72
N ASN A 58 -16.70 7.10 1.69
CA ASN A 58 -16.76 8.21 0.76
C ASN A 58 -15.97 9.41 1.29
N VAL A 59 -15.11 10.00 0.47
CA VAL A 59 -14.39 11.22 0.86
C VAL A 59 -15.39 12.37 1.01
N VAL A 60 -15.44 12.95 2.21
CA VAL A 60 -16.39 14.03 2.54
C VAL A 60 -15.93 15.38 1.97
N TYR A 61 -14.64 15.69 2.15
CA TYR A 61 -14.04 16.95 1.74
C TYR A 61 -12.65 16.70 1.17
N ALA A 62 -12.31 17.43 0.11
CA ALA A 62 -10.96 17.49 -0.43
C ALA A 62 -10.59 18.95 -0.69
N LEU A 63 -9.36 19.32 -0.40
CA LEU A 63 -8.77 20.59 -0.82
C LEU A 63 -7.91 20.36 -2.08
N ASP A 64 -7.12 21.35 -2.49
CA ASP A 64 -6.25 21.19 -3.67
C ASP A 64 -5.19 20.10 -3.47
N TYR A 65 -4.62 19.66 -4.60
CA TYR A 65 -3.47 18.77 -4.57
C TYR A 65 -2.17 19.54 -4.31
N PHE A 66 -1.33 18.99 -3.45
CA PHE A 66 -0.02 19.58 -3.13
C PHE A 66 1.11 18.99 -3.99
N ALA A 67 0.88 17.83 -4.61
CA ALA A 67 1.84 17.18 -5.51
C ALA A 67 1.12 16.35 -6.58
N SER A 68 1.80 16.15 -7.72
CA SER A 68 1.36 15.25 -8.79
C SER A 68 2.43 14.22 -9.10
N ASP A 69 2.02 12.97 -9.36
CA ASP A 69 2.91 11.85 -9.66
C ASP A 69 2.98 11.65 -11.18
N THR A 70 3.91 12.34 -11.86
CA THR A 70 4.06 12.23 -13.32
C THR A 70 5.11 11.19 -13.69
N THR A 71 4.74 10.23 -14.55
CA THR A 71 5.70 9.32 -15.17
C THR A 71 6.38 10.02 -16.35
N TYR A 72 7.71 10.03 -16.34
CA TYR A 72 8.54 10.53 -17.44
C TYR A 72 8.93 9.36 -18.35
N GLU A 73 8.83 9.55 -19.66
CA GLU A 73 9.49 8.67 -20.63
C GLU A 73 10.61 9.42 -21.35
N LYS A 74 11.73 8.72 -21.54
CA LYS A 74 12.85 9.22 -22.33
C LYS A 74 12.67 8.71 -23.75
N ASN A 75 12.45 9.61 -24.71
CA ASN A 75 12.45 9.26 -26.12
C ASN A 75 13.85 8.79 -26.55
N SER A 76 13.93 8.08 -27.69
CA SER A 76 15.17 7.60 -28.31
C SER A 76 16.19 8.71 -28.63
N GLU A 77 15.76 9.97 -28.64
CA GLU A 77 16.58 11.18 -28.85
C GLU A 77 17.04 11.83 -27.53
N GLY A 78 16.73 11.22 -26.38
CA GLY A 78 17.16 11.70 -25.07
C GLY A 78 16.28 12.78 -24.44
N ILE A 79 15.27 13.27 -25.15
CA ILE A 79 14.28 14.22 -24.64
C ILE A 79 13.36 13.50 -23.63
N ILE A 80 13.26 14.08 -22.43
CA ILE A 80 12.37 13.60 -21.37
C ILE A 80 11.00 14.22 -21.59
N VAL A 81 10.00 13.41 -21.94
CA VAL A 81 8.62 13.86 -22.15
C VAL A 81 7.75 13.32 -21.01
N PRO A 82 7.00 14.16 -20.28
CA PRO A 82 6.03 13.70 -19.29
C PRO A 82 4.91 12.94 -20.02
N LYS A 83 4.77 11.64 -19.76
CA LYS A 83 3.91 10.76 -20.57
C LYS A 83 2.56 10.48 -19.91
N LYS A 84 2.51 10.38 -18.59
CA LYS A 84 1.26 10.00 -17.91
C LYS A 84 1.24 10.48 -16.46
N ASN A 85 0.25 11.28 -16.10
CA ASN A 85 -0.07 11.50 -14.70
C ASN A 85 -0.56 10.16 -14.14
N SER A 86 0.10 9.64 -13.11
CA SER A 86 -0.29 8.41 -12.43
C SER A 86 -1.26 8.66 -11.28
N GLY A 87 -1.43 9.92 -10.88
CA GLY A 87 -2.27 10.31 -9.76
C GLY A 87 -1.83 11.62 -9.11
N ASN A 88 -2.75 12.27 -8.43
CA ASN A 88 -2.46 13.46 -7.63
C ASN A 88 -2.49 13.14 -6.12
N TYR A 89 -1.84 13.98 -5.33
CA TYR A 89 -1.87 13.92 -3.88
C TYR A 89 -2.73 15.08 -3.34
N TYR A 90 -3.98 14.80 -2.99
CA TYR A 90 -4.95 15.78 -2.46
C TYR A 90 -4.83 15.93 -0.95
N ILE A 91 -5.31 17.05 -0.43
CA ILE A 91 -5.36 17.32 1.01
C ILE A 91 -6.74 17.02 1.55
N ILE A 92 -6.81 16.17 2.57
CA ILE A 92 -8.03 15.77 3.24
C ILE A 92 -8.02 16.34 4.66
N PRO A 93 -8.99 17.20 5.02
CA PRO A 93 -9.10 17.70 6.37
C PRO A 93 -9.58 16.59 7.32
N PHE A 94 -9.08 16.61 8.55
CA PHE A 94 -9.55 15.77 9.66
C PHE A 94 -9.56 16.59 10.95
N TYR A 95 -10.11 16.05 12.05
CA TYR A 95 -10.29 16.79 13.31
C TYR A 95 -9.02 17.50 13.85
N GLY A 96 -7.85 16.93 13.60
CA GLY A 96 -6.56 17.42 14.11
C GLY A 96 -5.65 18.09 13.09
N GLY A 97 -6.12 18.34 11.86
CA GLY A 97 -5.31 18.96 10.81
C GLY A 97 -5.58 18.39 9.41
N TYR A 98 -4.52 18.01 8.71
CA TYR A 98 -4.59 17.58 7.31
C TYR A 98 -3.85 16.27 7.03
N LEU A 99 -4.40 15.49 6.11
CA LEU A 99 -3.83 14.24 5.59
C LEU A 99 -3.61 14.37 4.10
N GLY A 100 -2.58 13.71 3.57
CA GLY A 100 -2.52 13.48 2.13
C GLY A 100 -3.43 12.32 1.73
N LEU A 101 -3.99 12.36 0.52
CA LEU A 101 -4.63 11.22 -0.14
C LEU A 101 -4.04 11.06 -1.53
N LYS A 102 -3.45 9.90 -1.80
CA LYS A 102 -3.05 9.55 -3.17
C LYS A 102 -4.28 9.10 -3.95
N THR A 103 -4.40 9.58 -5.18
CA THR A 103 -5.47 9.18 -6.11
C THR A 103 -4.88 8.51 -7.33
N ASP A 104 -5.71 7.82 -8.11
CA ASP A 104 -5.37 7.39 -9.45
C ASP A 104 -5.77 8.46 -10.47
N HIS A 105 -5.07 8.51 -11.61
CA HIS A 105 -5.37 9.45 -12.70
C HIS A 105 -6.86 9.52 -13.09
N ASN A 106 -7.54 8.38 -13.09
CA ASN A 106 -8.95 8.27 -13.46
C ASN A 106 -9.89 8.96 -12.46
N GLN A 107 -9.42 9.21 -11.23
CA GLN A 107 -10.17 9.85 -10.17
C GLN A 107 -9.87 11.35 -10.06
N ASN A 108 -8.79 11.85 -10.66
CA ASN A 108 -8.38 13.26 -10.56
C ASN A 108 -9.52 14.23 -10.90
N LEU A 109 -10.25 13.98 -11.99
CA LEU A 109 -11.36 14.86 -12.39
C LEU A 109 -12.50 14.88 -11.34
N SER A 110 -12.76 13.75 -10.68
CA SER A 110 -13.75 13.68 -9.61
C SER A 110 -13.24 14.43 -8.38
N PHE A 111 -11.97 14.28 -8.03
CA PHE A 111 -11.39 15.02 -6.91
C PHE A 111 -11.32 16.51 -7.15
N ASP A 112 -10.97 16.97 -8.35
CA ASP A 112 -10.99 18.40 -8.71
C ASP A 112 -12.39 19.00 -8.51
N ARG A 113 -13.44 18.26 -8.92
CA ARG A 113 -14.84 18.68 -8.67
C ARG A 113 -15.21 18.66 -7.20
N LEU A 114 -14.77 17.65 -6.44
CA LEU A 114 -14.98 17.59 -4.99
C LEU A 114 -14.30 18.77 -4.29
N THR A 115 -13.11 19.18 -4.76
CA THR A 115 -12.39 20.35 -4.27
C THR A 115 -13.16 21.64 -4.56
N ASP A 116 -13.69 21.80 -5.78
CA ASP A 116 -14.55 22.95 -6.12
C ASP A 116 -15.80 23.02 -5.24
N GLU A 117 -16.47 21.88 -5.02
CA GLU A 117 -17.64 21.78 -4.13
C GLU A 117 -17.25 22.10 -2.67
N THR A 118 -16.08 21.65 -2.23
CA THR A 118 -15.57 21.92 -0.87
C THR A 118 -15.29 23.41 -0.68
N TYR A 119 -14.62 24.07 -1.61
CA TYR A 119 -14.41 25.52 -1.53
C TYR A 119 -15.71 26.32 -1.65
N ALA A 120 -16.67 25.86 -2.45
CA ALA A 120 -17.99 26.48 -2.51
C ALA A 120 -18.70 26.38 -1.15
N PHE A 121 -18.64 25.23 -0.48
CA PHE A 121 -19.18 25.03 0.86
C PHE A 121 -18.52 25.95 1.90
N LEU A 122 -17.18 26.05 1.88
CA LEU A 122 -16.43 26.94 2.78
C LEU A 122 -16.81 28.43 2.61
N LYS A 123 -17.29 28.83 1.42
CA LYS A 123 -17.81 30.17 1.14
C LYS A 123 -19.30 30.36 1.50
N GLY A 124 -19.91 29.41 2.21
CA GLY A 124 -21.33 29.43 2.60
C GLY A 124 -22.28 28.77 1.59
N GLY A 125 -21.74 28.00 0.65
CA GLY A 125 -22.52 27.21 -0.32
C GLY A 125 -23.13 25.93 0.27
N GLN A 126 -23.61 25.06 -0.60
CA GLN A 126 -24.15 23.76 -0.19
C GLN A 126 -23.03 22.76 0.12
N LYS A 127 -23.32 21.79 1.01
CA LYS A 127 -22.41 20.67 1.30
C LYS A 127 -22.10 19.90 0.00
N PRO A 128 -20.84 19.43 -0.19
CA PRO A 128 -20.48 18.58 -1.32
C PRO A 128 -21.39 17.36 -1.40
N ARG A 129 -21.73 16.98 -2.63
CA ARG A 129 -22.60 15.83 -2.94
C ARG A 129 -21.84 14.74 -3.68
N MET A 130 -20.63 15.03 -4.15
CA MET A 130 -19.82 14.05 -4.86
C MET A 130 -19.43 12.90 -3.94
N GLU A 131 -19.78 11.67 -4.34
CA GLU A 131 -19.41 10.46 -3.62
C GLU A 131 -18.21 9.81 -4.29
N ILE A 132 -17.05 9.89 -3.65
CA ILE A 132 -15.84 9.21 -4.10
C ILE A 132 -15.44 8.17 -3.06
N PHE A 133 -15.71 6.92 -3.35
CA PHE A 133 -15.35 5.81 -2.48
C PHE A 133 -13.84 5.52 -2.54
N ILE A 134 -13.21 5.47 -1.38
CA ILE A 134 -11.80 5.10 -1.21
C ILE A 134 -11.70 3.98 -0.19
N ASP A 135 -10.87 3.00 -0.52
CA ASP A 135 -10.48 1.89 0.34
C ASP A 135 -8.94 1.85 0.41
N GLY A 136 -8.38 2.07 1.59
CA GLY A 136 -6.97 2.38 1.73
C GLY A 136 -6.37 2.22 3.12
N GLU A 137 -5.07 2.44 3.18
CA GLU A 137 -4.26 2.33 4.40
C GLU A 137 -3.58 3.67 4.70
N ILE A 138 -3.51 4.02 5.98
CA ILE A 138 -2.72 5.16 6.46
C ILE A 138 -1.25 4.76 6.53
N ILE A 139 -0.40 5.42 5.73
CA ILE A 139 1.05 5.23 5.71
C ILE A 139 1.76 6.54 6.04
N PRO A 140 3.01 6.51 6.56
CA PRO A 140 3.80 7.72 6.69
C PRO A 140 4.03 8.36 5.31
N MET A 141 3.88 9.68 5.22
CA MET A 141 4.18 10.39 3.98
C MET A 141 5.68 10.23 3.63
N LYS A 142 5.96 9.97 2.35
CA LYS A 142 7.35 9.86 1.87
C LYS A 142 8.09 11.17 2.12
N GLN A 143 9.33 11.12 2.57
CA GLN A 143 10.15 12.32 2.85
C GLN A 143 10.22 13.32 1.69
N LYS A 144 10.18 12.84 0.44
CA LYS A 144 10.17 13.70 -0.75
C LYS A 144 8.88 14.51 -0.93
N LEU A 145 7.76 14.05 -0.36
CA LEU A 145 6.45 14.69 -0.46
C LEU A 145 6.22 15.71 0.66
N ILE A 146 6.92 15.57 1.80
CA ILE A 146 6.76 16.44 2.97
C ILE A 146 6.98 17.92 2.64
N PRO A 147 8.04 18.33 1.90
CA PRO A 147 8.23 19.75 1.58
C PRO A 147 7.07 20.36 0.77
N TYR A 148 6.49 19.59 -0.16
CA TYR A 148 5.34 20.05 -0.95
C TYR A 148 4.10 20.21 -0.08
N PHE A 149 3.87 19.28 0.84
CA PHE A 149 2.79 19.36 1.81
C PHE A 149 2.94 20.56 2.75
N HIS A 150 4.14 20.80 3.28
CA HIS A 150 4.44 21.96 4.12
C HIS A 150 4.25 23.27 3.35
N SER A 151 4.76 23.33 2.10
CA SER A 151 4.58 24.51 1.24
C SER A 151 3.12 24.86 1.07
N TYR A 152 2.27 23.86 0.80
CA TYR A 152 0.83 24.09 0.69
C TYR A 152 0.23 24.69 1.97
N LEU A 153 0.58 24.15 3.14
CA LEU A 153 0.07 24.65 4.41
C LEU A 153 0.57 26.07 4.71
N SER A 154 1.83 26.36 4.39
CA SER A 154 2.38 27.72 4.50
C SER A 154 1.65 28.70 3.58
N ASP A 155 1.37 28.30 2.34
CA ASP A 155 0.61 29.13 1.38
C ASP A 155 -0.86 29.32 1.82
N ALA A 156 -1.42 28.34 2.54
CA ALA A 156 -2.73 28.43 3.18
C ALA A 156 -2.75 29.32 4.44
N GLY A 157 -1.58 29.75 4.93
CA GLY A 157 -1.43 30.70 6.04
C GLY A 157 -1.00 30.10 7.38
N TYR A 158 -0.63 28.82 7.44
CA TYR A 158 -0.12 28.18 8.66
C TYR A 158 1.33 28.55 8.93
N SER A 159 1.67 28.77 10.21
CA SER A 159 3.06 29.02 10.64
C SER A 159 3.89 27.73 10.65
N GLU A 160 5.22 27.85 10.59
CA GLU A 160 6.09 26.67 10.69
C GLU A 160 5.91 25.94 12.03
N GLU A 161 5.68 26.68 13.11
CA GLU A 161 5.42 26.10 14.43
C GLU A 161 4.11 25.30 14.44
N GLU A 162 3.04 25.80 13.82
CA GLU A 162 1.77 25.10 13.70
C GLU A 162 1.92 23.82 12.86
N ILE A 163 2.59 23.90 11.71
CA ILE A 163 2.85 22.75 10.85
C ILE A 163 3.68 21.69 11.59
N ASN A 164 4.72 22.11 12.32
CA ASN A 164 5.53 21.19 13.11
C ASN A 164 4.76 20.57 14.29
N ALA A 165 3.83 21.31 14.89
CA ALA A 165 2.96 20.82 15.96
C ALA A 165 1.96 19.75 15.47
N MET A 166 1.59 19.74 14.18
CA MET A 166 0.76 18.69 13.58
C MET A 166 1.50 17.32 13.49
N GLY A 167 2.82 17.31 13.66
CA GLY A 167 3.64 16.10 13.63
C GLY A 167 3.96 15.61 12.22
N SER A 168 4.39 14.35 12.09
CA SER A 168 4.75 13.78 10.80
C SER A 168 3.50 13.54 9.95
N PRO A 169 3.40 14.11 8.73
CA PRO A 169 2.20 14.00 7.93
C PRO A 169 1.98 12.55 7.47
N PHE A 170 0.71 12.15 7.49
CA PHE A 170 0.29 10.84 6.98
C PHE A 170 -0.29 10.96 5.58
N LEU A 171 -0.28 9.82 4.89
CA LEU A 171 -0.82 9.66 3.55
C LEU A 171 -1.79 8.48 3.54
N ILE A 172 -3.02 8.70 3.08
CA ILE A 172 -3.95 7.64 2.74
C ILE A 172 -3.53 7.12 1.36
N GLN A 173 -3.16 5.85 1.31
CA GLN A 173 -2.76 5.15 0.10
C GLN A 173 -3.88 4.15 -0.26
N PRO A 174 -4.60 4.36 -1.38
CA PRO A 174 -5.57 3.39 -1.86
C PRO A 174 -4.91 2.03 -2.07
N ARG A 175 -5.61 0.97 -1.65
CA ARG A 175 -5.14 -0.40 -1.79
C ARG A 175 -6.30 -1.33 -2.10
N ALA A 176 -6.08 -2.23 -3.06
CA ALA A 176 -7.01 -3.31 -3.31
C ALA A 176 -6.77 -4.45 -2.28
N PHE A 177 -7.37 -4.36 -1.10
CA PHE A 177 -7.15 -5.33 -0.02
C PHE A 177 -7.49 -6.77 -0.41
N ILE A 178 -8.48 -6.97 -1.28
CA ILE A 178 -8.81 -8.30 -1.82
C ILE A 178 -7.64 -8.92 -2.59
N ILE A 179 -6.89 -8.12 -3.36
CA ILE A 179 -5.72 -8.58 -4.10
C ILE A 179 -4.62 -8.99 -3.12
N ASN A 180 -4.39 -8.19 -2.08
CA ASN A 180 -3.43 -8.52 -1.03
C ASN A 180 -3.79 -9.83 -0.31
N ARG A 181 -5.08 -10.06 -0.02
CA ARG A 181 -5.56 -11.34 0.55
C ARG A 181 -5.28 -12.53 -0.36
N ILE A 182 -5.57 -12.39 -1.66
CA ILE A 182 -5.33 -13.45 -2.65
C ILE A 182 -3.82 -13.74 -2.78
N LEU A 183 -2.98 -12.70 -2.87
CA LEU A 183 -1.53 -12.86 -2.97
C LEU A 183 -0.93 -13.52 -1.72
N PHE A 184 -1.39 -13.14 -0.54
CA PHE A 184 -0.96 -13.75 0.72
C PHE A 184 -1.36 -15.24 0.79
N ALA A 185 -2.60 -15.56 0.41
CA ALA A 185 -3.09 -16.93 0.35
C ALA A 185 -2.29 -17.76 -0.68
N ALA A 186 -2.05 -17.23 -1.88
CA ALA A 186 -1.26 -17.89 -2.91
C ALA A 186 0.19 -18.14 -2.44
N GLY A 187 0.81 -17.16 -1.79
CA GLY A 187 2.15 -17.29 -1.22
C GLY A 187 2.20 -18.39 -0.15
N THR A 188 1.18 -18.46 0.71
CA THR A 188 1.05 -19.52 1.74
C THR A 188 0.92 -20.90 1.11
N VAL A 189 0.15 -21.05 0.03
CA VAL A 189 0.01 -22.31 -0.72
C VAL A 189 1.34 -22.72 -1.34
N PHE A 190 2.12 -21.79 -1.89
CA PHE A 190 3.43 -22.09 -2.48
C PHE A 190 4.43 -22.57 -1.42
N LEU A 191 4.46 -21.95 -0.24
CA LEU A 191 5.29 -22.40 0.88
C LEU A 191 4.86 -23.80 1.34
N PHE A 192 3.56 -24.05 1.46
CA PHE A 192 3.03 -25.34 1.85
C PHE A 192 3.38 -26.45 0.84
N LEU A 193 3.20 -26.19 -0.46
CA LEU A 193 3.59 -27.12 -1.53
C LEU A 193 5.10 -27.37 -1.55
N SER A 194 5.91 -26.31 -1.40
CA SER A 194 7.37 -26.43 -1.30
C SER A 194 7.76 -27.37 -0.15
N PHE A 195 7.15 -27.17 1.02
CA PHE A 195 7.38 -28.01 2.20
C PHE A 195 6.95 -29.47 1.98
N LEU A 196 5.78 -29.72 1.37
CA LEU A 196 5.31 -31.07 1.07
C LEU A 196 6.23 -31.83 0.12
N ILE A 197 6.69 -31.16 -0.95
CA ILE A 197 7.63 -31.74 -1.92
C ILE A 197 8.96 -32.03 -1.24
N PHE A 198 9.49 -31.08 -0.48
CA PHE A 198 10.72 -31.26 0.29
C PHE A 198 10.62 -32.47 1.24
N ARG A 199 9.54 -32.57 2.02
CA ARG A 199 9.29 -33.71 2.92
C ARG A 199 9.24 -35.04 2.18
N ARG A 200 8.59 -35.09 1.00
CA ARG A 200 8.47 -36.32 0.20
C ARG A 200 9.83 -36.78 -0.32
N ILE A 201 10.65 -35.86 -0.82
CA ILE A 201 12.00 -36.16 -1.32
C ILE A 201 12.92 -36.57 -0.18
N TYR A 202 12.88 -35.83 0.93
CA TYR A 202 13.67 -36.13 2.13
C TYR A 202 13.37 -37.53 2.67
N ARG A 203 12.10 -37.92 2.77
CA ARG A 203 11.70 -39.28 3.18
C ARG A 203 12.24 -40.37 2.24
N ARG A 204 12.23 -40.13 0.92
CA ARG A 204 12.79 -41.09 -0.04
C ARG A 204 14.28 -41.31 0.17
N PHE A 205 15.05 -40.23 0.38
CA PHE A 205 16.48 -40.35 0.64
C PHE A 205 16.79 -41.07 1.97
N CYS A 206 16.00 -40.82 3.02
CA CYS A 206 16.17 -41.56 4.28
C CYS A 206 15.94 -43.07 4.10
N ILE A 207 14.91 -43.48 3.35
CA ILE A 207 14.60 -44.90 3.10
C ILE A 207 15.71 -45.57 2.28
N LEU A 208 16.19 -44.93 1.20
CA LEU A 208 17.23 -45.48 0.35
C LEU A 208 18.56 -45.72 1.09
N GLU A 209 18.89 -44.89 2.07
CA GLU A 209 20.08 -45.05 2.88
C GLU A 209 19.98 -46.21 3.87
N GLU A 210 18.80 -46.43 4.45
CA GLU A 210 18.52 -47.59 5.31
C GLU A 210 18.68 -48.89 4.51
N PHE A 211 18.09 -48.97 3.31
CA PHE A 211 18.30 -50.10 2.39
C PHE A 211 19.76 -50.28 1.96
N SER A 212 20.51 -49.19 1.75
CA SER A 212 21.93 -49.24 1.40
C SER A 212 22.78 -49.82 2.52
N LYS A 213 22.43 -49.53 3.78
CA LYS A 213 23.16 -50.01 4.96
C LYS A 213 22.96 -51.50 5.22
N ASP A 214 21.83 -52.06 4.78
CA ASP A 214 21.49 -53.48 4.94
C ASP A 214 22.02 -54.36 3.78
N MET A 215 22.66 -53.79 2.75
CA MET A 215 23.30 -54.56 1.70
C MET A 215 24.68 -55.08 2.14
N PRO A 216 24.98 -56.38 1.99
CA PRO A 216 26.31 -56.91 2.28
C PRO A 216 27.33 -56.27 1.34
N VAL A 217 28.42 -55.78 1.93
CA VAL A 217 29.59 -55.28 1.18
C VAL A 217 30.24 -56.49 0.51
N THR A 218 29.98 -56.69 -0.79
CA THR A 218 30.75 -57.59 -1.65
C THR A 218 32.01 -56.90 -2.17
#